data_AF-A0A951QJN7-F1
#
_entry.id   AF-A0A951QJN7-F1
#
_cell.length_a   1.000
_cell.length_b   1.000
_cell.length_c   1.000
_cell.angle_alpha   90.00
_cell.angle_beta   90.00
_cell.angle_gamma   90.00
#
_symmetry.space_group_name_H-M   'P 1'
#
loop_
_entity.id
_entity.type
_entity.pdbx_description
1 polymer ?
#
loop_
_entity_poly.entity_id
_entity_poly.type
_entity_poly.pdbx_seq_one_letter_code
_entity_poly.pdbx_strand_id
1 'polypeptide(L)'
;MSLNMSKQEEMNYPVSNPMDLLFDENYLKEAVAAEALVGGNIGAGLDWGNAYPKLLLNLSLLERLTTLRVSLNREIKLTINSWDLGVGIEKALIAARACVKEKLISPPPEVIPHLSLVLQQDDLYKEEFISNRAVLRSLLKVLLTDIDWEAIAIAAANSVREQVLSQVSMGEIVSV
;
A
#
# COMPACT_ATOMS: atom_id res chain seq x y z
N MET A 1 41.05 -9.85 -26.44
CA MET A 1 39.61 -9.56 -26.50
C MET A 1 39.30 -8.74 -25.26
N SER A 2 39.23 -7.41 -25.44
CA SER A 2 39.18 -6.43 -24.36
C SER A 2 37.74 -6.20 -23.94
N LEU A 3 37.40 -6.42 -22.68
CA LEU A 3 36.15 -5.94 -22.09
C LEU A 3 36.41 -4.61 -21.41
N ASN A 4 35.96 -3.53 -22.05
CA ASN A 4 35.84 -2.21 -21.45
C ASN A 4 34.89 -2.32 -20.25
N MET A 5 35.45 -2.34 -19.04
CA MET A 5 34.71 -1.97 -17.84
C MET A 5 34.56 -0.46 -17.87
N SER A 6 33.37 0.00 -18.24
CA SER A 6 32.93 1.38 -18.07
C SER A 6 33.19 1.81 -16.62
N LYS A 7 34.03 2.82 -16.46
CA LYS A 7 34.23 3.53 -15.19
C LYS A 7 32.87 3.91 -14.63
N GLN A 8 32.50 3.33 -13.49
CA GLN A 8 31.54 3.95 -12.61
C GLN A 8 32.22 5.23 -12.12
N GLU A 9 31.76 6.39 -12.60
CA GLU A 9 32.11 7.66 -11.98
C GLU A 9 31.48 7.67 -10.60
N GLU A 10 32.25 7.25 -9.59
CA GLU A 10 31.91 7.50 -8.19
C GLU A 10 31.87 9.02 -8.00
N MET A 11 30.67 9.61 -8.03
CA MET A 11 30.46 10.97 -7.57
C MET A 11 30.78 11.02 -6.09
N ASN A 12 31.99 11.48 -5.79
CA ASN A 12 32.48 11.64 -4.43
C ASN A 12 31.87 12.93 -3.85
N TYR A 13 30.67 12.83 -3.28
CA TYR A 13 30.05 13.94 -2.56
C TYR A 13 30.84 14.17 -1.27
N PRO A 14 31.40 15.37 -1.02
CA PRO A 14 32.11 15.66 0.21
C PRO A 14 31.09 15.86 1.32
N VAL A 15 30.68 14.77 1.96
CA VAL A 15 29.71 14.83 3.06
C VAL A 15 30.40 14.46 4.36
N SER A 16 30.46 15.41 5.29
CA SER A 16 31.02 15.16 6.63
C SER A 16 30.18 14.17 7.44
N ASN A 17 28.88 14.06 7.15
CA ASN A 17 27.95 13.14 7.79
C ASN A 17 27.01 12.50 6.75
N PRO A 18 27.04 11.17 6.57
CA PRO A 18 26.14 10.46 5.66
C PRO A 18 24.65 10.73 5.89
N MET A 19 24.24 11.14 7.10
CA MET A 19 22.84 11.53 7.38
C MET A 19 22.42 12.81 6.65
N ASP A 20 23.35 13.69 6.30
CA ASP A 20 23.04 14.94 5.61
C ASP A 20 22.53 14.67 4.18
N LEU A 21 22.95 13.56 3.58
CA LEU A 21 22.47 13.08 2.27
C LEU A 21 20.97 12.72 2.28
N LEU A 22 20.43 12.27 3.42
CA LEU A 22 19.01 11.92 3.54
C LEU A 22 18.09 13.14 3.51
N PHE A 23 18.64 14.33 3.75
CA PHE A 23 17.90 15.59 3.75
C PHE A 23 18.28 16.51 2.59
N ASP A 24 19.24 16.10 1.76
CA ASP A 24 19.63 16.82 0.55
C ASP A 24 18.66 16.49 -0.59
N GLU A 25 17.86 17.49 -0.96
CA GLU A 25 16.84 17.36 -2.00
C GLU A 25 17.44 17.10 -3.40
N ASN A 26 18.62 17.62 -3.70
CA ASN A 26 19.28 17.41 -4.99
C ASN A 26 19.83 15.99 -5.05
N TYR A 27 20.48 15.54 -3.98
CA TYR A 27 20.97 14.17 -3.88
C TYR A 27 19.83 13.14 -4.00
N LEU A 28 18.70 13.36 -3.32
CA LEU A 28 17.54 12.46 -3.40
C LEU A 28 16.94 12.42 -4.81
N LYS A 29 16.82 13.56 -5.49
CA LYS A 29 16.32 13.61 -6.88
C LYS A 29 17.27 12.90 -7.85
N GLU A 30 18.57 13.11 -7.69
CA GLU A 30 19.61 12.45 -8.51
C GLU A 30 19.65 10.94 -8.26
N ALA A 31 19.52 10.50 -7.01
CA ALA A 31 19.44 9.08 -6.66
C ALA A 31 18.22 8.39 -7.28
N VAL A 32 17.04 9.04 -7.22
CA VAL A 32 15.81 8.53 -7.87
C VAL A 32 15.97 8.46 -9.40
N ALA A 33 16.58 9.47 -10.02
CA ALA A 33 16.81 9.48 -11.46
C ALA A 33 17.84 8.43 -11.91
N ALA A 34 18.95 8.29 -11.19
CA ALA A 34 20.00 7.31 -11.45
C ALA A 34 19.47 5.87 -11.30
N GLU A 35 18.55 5.66 -10.36
CA GLU A 35 17.94 4.36 -10.14
C GLU A 35 16.93 3.98 -11.23
N ALA A 36 16.08 4.93 -11.66
CA ALA A 36 15.15 4.70 -12.76
C ALA A 36 15.87 4.28 -14.06
N LEU A 37 17.12 4.71 -14.26
CA LEU A 37 17.97 4.31 -15.39
C LEU A 37 18.45 2.85 -15.31
N VAL A 38 18.57 2.27 -14.11
CA VAL A 38 19.04 0.89 -13.90
C VAL A 38 17.94 -0.08 -13.46
N GLY A 39 16.71 0.41 -13.30
CA GLY A 39 15.55 -0.38 -12.88
C GLY A 39 15.59 -0.82 -11.40
N GLY A 40 16.26 -0.06 -10.53
CA GLY A 40 16.25 -0.31 -9.07
C GLY A 40 14.97 0.19 -8.38
N ASN A 41 14.84 -0.04 -7.05
CA ASN A 41 13.77 0.52 -6.23
C ASN A 41 14.21 0.98 -4.80
N ILE A 42 14.68 2.24 -4.65
CA ILE A 42 14.95 3.00 -3.40
C ILE A 42 13.62 3.42 -2.76
N GLY A 43 12.48 3.18 -3.43
CA GLY A 43 11.09 3.23 -2.96
C GLY A 43 10.81 2.72 -1.54
N ALA A 44 11.70 1.89 -0.99
CA ALA A 44 11.34 0.86 -0.03
C ALA A 44 10.12 0.03 -0.51
N GLY A 45 9.99 -0.11 -1.84
CA GLY A 45 8.83 -0.70 -2.51
C GLY A 45 7.81 0.30 -3.06
N LEU A 46 7.80 1.58 -2.63
CA LEU A 46 6.82 2.58 -3.06
C LEU A 46 7.09 3.07 -4.49
N ASP A 47 6.09 2.95 -5.36
CA ASP A 47 6.10 3.40 -6.74
C ASP A 47 4.95 4.40 -6.98
N TRP A 48 5.17 5.66 -6.60
CA TRP A 48 4.21 6.75 -6.78
C TRP A 48 4.48 7.59 -8.04
N GLY A 49 5.31 7.07 -8.96
CA GLY A 49 5.77 7.80 -10.14
C GLY A 49 6.26 9.22 -9.82
N ASN A 50 5.77 10.21 -10.55
CA ASN A 50 6.19 11.61 -10.39
C ASN A 50 5.80 12.24 -9.03
N ALA A 51 4.91 11.61 -8.25
CA ALA A 51 4.57 12.07 -6.90
C ALA A 51 5.57 11.58 -5.84
N TYR A 52 6.39 10.57 -6.17
CA TYR A 52 7.33 9.95 -5.25
C TYR A 52 8.37 10.92 -4.66
N PRO A 53 9.02 11.83 -5.43
CA PRO A 53 9.96 12.80 -4.85
C PRO A 53 9.30 13.68 -3.79
N LYS A 54 8.04 14.11 -4.00
CA LYS A 54 7.33 14.93 -3.01
C LYS A 54 7.01 14.18 -1.72
N LEU A 55 6.81 12.86 -1.80
CA LEU A 55 6.61 12.01 -0.63
C LEU A 55 7.92 11.79 0.15
N LEU A 56 9.02 11.49 -0.56
CA LEU A 56 10.33 11.30 0.07
C LEU A 56 10.86 12.56 0.73
N LEU A 57 10.71 13.70 0.04
CA LEU A 57 11.22 14.99 0.52
C LEU A 57 10.40 15.57 1.68
N ASN A 58 9.26 14.95 2.00
CA ASN A 58 8.42 15.38 3.09
C ASN A 58 8.11 14.22 4.04
N LEU A 59 8.97 14.05 5.06
CA LEU A 59 8.82 13.03 6.09
C LEU A 59 7.45 13.04 6.77
N SER A 60 6.82 14.21 6.91
CA SER A 60 5.46 14.30 7.47
C SER A 60 4.41 13.64 6.56
N LEU A 61 4.58 13.69 5.23
CA LEU A 61 3.69 12.98 4.31
C LEU A 61 3.88 11.47 4.37
N LEU A 62 5.10 11.00 4.60
CA LEU A 62 5.38 9.57 4.80
C LEU A 62 4.72 9.03 6.10
N GLU A 63 4.79 9.81 7.17
CA GLU A 63 4.08 9.52 8.42
C GLU A 63 2.56 9.48 8.19
N ARG A 64 2.01 10.50 7.53
CA ARG A 64 0.59 10.56 7.18
C ARG A 64 0.15 9.40 6.30
N LEU A 65 0.98 8.93 5.37
CA LEU A 65 0.70 7.75 4.56
C LEU A 65 0.59 6.50 5.43
N THR A 66 1.44 6.37 6.45
CA THR A 66 1.37 5.27 7.41
C THR A 66 0.07 5.33 8.22
N THR A 67 -0.28 6.50 8.76
CA THR A 67 -1.54 6.72 9.49
C THR A 67 -2.76 6.47 8.62
N LEU A 68 -2.73 6.91 7.35
CA LEU A 68 -3.79 6.69 6.38
C LEU A 68 -3.97 5.20 6.10
N ARG A 69 -2.89 4.45 5.86
CA ARG A 69 -2.93 2.99 5.64
C ARG A 69 -3.59 2.27 6.82
N VAL A 70 -3.20 2.61 8.05
CA VAL A 70 -3.78 1.98 9.25
C VAL A 70 -5.26 2.33 9.38
N SER A 71 -5.62 3.58 9.13
CA SER A 71 -7.00 4.05 9.18
C SER A 71 -7.90 3.40 8.12
N LEU A 72 -7.40 3.24 6.89
CA LEU A 72 -8.09 2.52 5.80
C LEU A 72 -8.29 1.04 6.14
N ASN A 73 -7.25 0.38 6.69
CA ASN A 73 -7.35 -1.01 7.14
C ASN A 73 -8.37 -1.20 8.28
N ARG A 74 -8.52 -0.19 9.16
CA ARG A 74 -9.56 -0.19 10.19
C ARG A 74 -10.94 -0.01 9.57
N GLU A 75 -11.12 0.93 8.65
CA GLU A 75 -12.41 1.19 8.01
C GLU A 75 -12.88 0.00 7.16
N ILE A 76 -11.98 -0.63 6.38
CA ILE A 76 -12.34 -1.80 5.59
C ILE A 76 -12.67 -2.99 6.48
N LYS A 77 -12.00 -3.14 7.63
CA LYS A 77 -12.35 -4.15 8.63
C LYS A 77 -13.77 -3.94 9.16
N LEU A 78 -14.12 -2.71 9.54
CA LEU A 78 -15.47 -2.38 10.00
C LEU A 78 -16.51 -2.63 8.92
N THR A 79 -16.17 -2.34 7.65
CA THR A 79 -17.05 -2.55 6.51
C THR A 79 -17.30 -4.04 6.27
N ILE A 80 -16.25 -4.85 6.14
CA ILE A 80 -16.37 -6.30 5.91
C ILE A 80 -17.07 -7.00 7.09
N ASN A 81 -16.76 -6.61 8.33
CA ASN A 81 -17.42 -7.17 9.50
C ASN A 81 -18.94 -6.90 9.52
N SER A 82 -19.42 -5.86 8.82
CA SER A 82 -20.85 -5.56 8.73
C SER A 82 -21.61 -6.40 7.70
N TRP A 83 -20.91 -7.24 6.93
CA TRP A 83 -21.50 -8.08 5.89
C TRP A 83 -21.82 -9.50 6.35
N ASP A 84 -21.50 -9.85 7.60
CA ASP A 84 -21.83 -11.14 8.23
C ASP A 84 -21.40 -12.36 7.40
N LEU A 85 -20.18 -12.33 6.83
CA LEU A 85 -19.66 -13.40 5.94
C LEU A 85 -19.32 -14.73 6.66
N GLY A 86 -19.65 -14.87 7.96
CA GLY A 86 -19.34 -16.05 8.76
C GLY A 86 -17.84 -16.39 8.73
N VAL A 87 -17.52 -17.65 8.40
CA VAL A 87 -16.12 -18.11 8.32
C VAL A 87 -15.30 -17.43 7.20
N GLY A 88 -15.95 -16.77 6.25
CA GLY A 88 -15.30 -16.05 5.17
C GLY A 88 -14.67 -14.71 5.60
N ILE A 89 -15.04 -14.19 6.78
CA ILE A 89 -14.59 -12.86 7.24
C ILE A 89 -13.06 -12.76 7.26
N GLU A 90 -12.37 -13.74 7.83
CA GLU A 90 -10.91 -13.67 7.98
C GLU A 90 -10.20 -13.61 6.62
N LYS A 91 -10.60 -14.49 5.68
CA LYS A 91 -10.01 -14.51 4.33
C LYS A 91 -10.34 -13.24 3.55
N ALA A 92 -11.55 -12.71 3.68
CA ALA A 92 -11.94 -11.42 3.11
C ALA A 92 -11.05 -10.28 3.64
N LEU A 93 -10.83 -10.22 4.95
CA LEU A 93 -9.99 -9.19 5.58
C LEU A 93 -8.53 -9.27 5.13
N ILE A 94 -7.98 -10.48 4.99
CA ILE A 94 -6.61 -10.68 4.50
C ILE A 94 -6.49 -10.18 3.06
N ALA A 95 -7.41 -10.57 2.18
CA ALA A 95 -7.43 -10.11 0.79
C ALA A 95 -7.57 -8.58 0.70
N ALA A 96 -8.51 -8.01 1.46
CA ALA A 96 -8.75 -6.57 1.46
C ALA A 96 -7.53 -5.76 1.90
N ARG A 97 -6.83 -6.20 2.96
CA ARG A 97 -5.59 -5.56 3.43
C ARG A 97 -4.48 -5.65 2.39
N ALA A 98 -4.40 -6.77 1.66
CA ALA A 98 -3.44 -6.94 0.58
C ALA A 98 -3.71 -5.94 -0.55
N CYS A 99 -4.97 -5.83 -1.02
CA CYS A 99 -5.36 -4.85 -2.03
C CYS A 99 -5.06 -3.42 -1.58
N VAL A 100 -5.47 -3.02 -0.37
CA VAL A 100 -5.17 -1.67 0.15
C VAL A 100 -3.67 -1.41 0.19
N LYS A 101 -2.88 -2.38 0.66
CA LYS A 101 -1.42 -2.25 0.70
C LYS A 101 -0.84 -2.07 -0.70
N GLU A 102 -1.21 -2.92 -1.65
CA GLU A 102 -0.73 -2.87 -3.03
C GLU A 102 -1.03 -1.52 -3.68
N LYS A 103 -2.27 -1.05 -3.58
CA LYS A 103 -2.69 0.24 -4.15
C LYS A 103 -2.04 1.46 -3.49
N LEU A 104 -1.61 1.35 -2.22
CA LEU A 104 -0.86 2.44 -1.57
C LEU A 104 0.63 2.36 -1.86
N ILE A 105 1.15 1.18 -2.23
CA ILE A 105 2.53 1.00 -2.64
C ILE A 105 2.72 1.53 -4.06
N SER A 106 1.87 1.13 -4.99
CA SER A 106 1.88 1.58 -6.39
C SER A 106 0.48 2.06 -6.78
N PRO A 107 0.10 3.31 -6.39
CA PRO A 107 -1.21 3.84 -6.71
C PRO A 107 -1.37 4.06 -8.22
N PRO A 108 -2.51 3.63 -8.81
CA PRO A 108 -2.82 3.94 -10.20
C PRO A 108 -2.83 5.47 -10.43
N PRO A 109 -2.46 5.95 -11.63
CA PRO A 109 -2.39 7.38 -11.94
C PRO A 109 -3.67 8.15 -11.60
N GLU A 110 -4.83 7.54 -11.82
CA GLU A 110 -6.14 8.11 -11.51
C GLU A 110 -6.40 8.28 -10.00
N VAL A 111 -5.74 7.49 -9.14
CA VAL A 111 -5.93 7.53 -7.68
C VAL A 111 -4.98 8.52 -7.00
N ILE A 112 -3.81 8.79 -7.61
CA ILE A 112 -2.77 9.69 -7.05
C ILE A 112 -3.32 11.06 -6.63
N PRO A 113 -4.17 11.77 -7.41
CA PRO A 113 -4.72 13.05 -7.00
C PRO A 113 -5.59 12.96 -5.75
N HIS A 114 -6.39 11.90 -5.62
CA HIS A 114 -7.27 11.68 -4.48
C HIS A 114 -6.46 11.38 -3.21
N LEU A 115 -5.43 10.54 -3.31
CA LEU A 115 -4.51 10.28 -2.20
C LEU A 115 -3.76 11.53 -1.77
N SER A 116 -3.24 12.30 -2.74
CA SER A 116 -2.50 13.54 -2.47
C SER A 116 -3.37 14.56 -1.75
N LEU A 117 -4.64 14.70 -2.16
CA LEU A 117 -5.59 15.61 -1.52
C LEU A 117 -5.84 15.21 -0.06
N VAL A 118 -6.08 13.93 0.21
CA VAL A 118 -6.31 13.45 1.58
C VAL A 118 -5.05 13.61 2.44
N LEU A 119 -3.86 13.29 1.92
CA LEU A 119 -2.59 13.43 2.65
C LEU A 119 -2.27 14.88 3.02
N GLN A 120 -2.74 15.85 2.25
CA GLN A 120 -2.53 17.28 2.51
C GLN A 120 -3.54 17.89 3.50
N GLN A 121 -4.57 17.14 3.93
CA GLN A 121 -5.57 17.62 4.88
C GLN A 121 -5.09 17.47 6.33
N ASP A 122 -4.41 18.51 6.83
CA ASP A 122 -3.84 18.55 8.19
C ASP A 122 -4.85 18.20 9.31
N ASP A 123 -6.11 18.55 9.12
CA ASP A 123 -7.18 18.31 10.09
C ASP A 123 -7.48 16.83 10.31
N LEU A 124 -7.17 15.97 9.33
CA LEU A 124 -7.37 14.52 9.45
C LEU A 124 -6.30 13.83 10.30
N TYR A 125 -5.13 14.45 10.48
CA TYR A 125 -3.95 13.82 11.09
C TYR A 125 -3.60 14.38 12.48
N LYS A 126 -4.60 14.92 13.18
CA LYS A 126 -4.44 15.44 14.56
C LYS A 126 -4.41 14.33 15.62
N GLU A 127 -4.89 13.16 15.27
CA GLU A 127 -4.99 11.97 16.14
C GLU A 127 -4.15 10.83 15.55
N GLU A 128 -3.91 9.79 16.34
CA GLU A 128 -3.23 8.56 15.91
C GLU A 128 -3.93 7.87 14.73
N PHE A 129 -5.26 8.06 14.59
CA PHE A 129 -6.06 7.51 13.50
C PHE A 129 -7.00 8.56 12.92
N ILE A 130 -7.29 8.46 11.63
CA ILE A 130 -8.27 9.31 10.97
C ILE A 130 -9.68 8.87 11.44
N SER A 131 -10.32 9.71 12.24
CA SER A 131 -11.68 9.45 12.77
C SER A 131 -12.78 9.71 11.73
N ASN A 132 -12.50 10.47 10.65
CA ASN A 132 -13.47 10.78 9.60
C ASN A 132 -13.73 9.59 8.67
N ARG A 133 -14.71 8.75 9.04
CA ARG A 133 -15.12 7.57 8.26
C ARG A 133 -15.63 7.89 6.86
N ALA A 134 -16.26 9.05 6.65
CA ALA A 134 -16.80 9.41 5.34
C ALA A 134 -15.69 9.63 4.31
N VAL A 135 -14.58 10.27 4.72
CA VAL A 135 -13.37 10.42 3.90
C VAL A 135 -12.76 9.05 3.61
N LEU A 136 -12.56 8.21 4.65
CA LEU A 136 -11.96 6.89 4.48
C LEU A 136 -12.77 5.99 3.53
N ARG A 137 -14.11 5.98 3.66
CA ARG A 137 -14.98 5.22 2.76
C ARG A 137 -14.95 5.72 1.33
N SER A 138 -14.95 7.04 1.16
CA SER A 138 -14.85 7.65 -0.17
C SER A 138 -13.51 7.29 -0.82
N LEU A 139 -12.42 7.32 -0.06
CA LEU A 139 -11.11 6.94 -0.56
C LEU A 139 -11.03 5.45 -0.86
N LEU A 140 -11.58 4.56 -0.02
CA LEU A 140 -11.63 3.12 -0.31
C LEU A 140 -12.36 2.81 -1.62
N LYS A 141 -13.45 3.51 -1.92
CA LYS A 141 -14.19 3.35 -3.18
C LYS A 141 -13.39 3.74 -4.42
N VAL A 142 -12.50 4.72 -4.28
CA VAL A 142 -11.61 5.15 -5.37
C VAL A 142 -10.39 4.23 -5.46
N LEU A 143 -9.88 3.77 -4.33
CA LEU A 143 -8.68 2.96 -4.23
C LEU A 143 -8.91 1.51 -4.69
N LEU A 144 -10.06 0.93 -4.35
CA LEU A 144 -10.41 -0.46 -4.65
C LEU A 144 -11.39 -0.52 -5.82
N THR A 145 -10.92 -1.15 -6.90
CA THR A 145 -11.69 -1.40 -8.12
C THR A 145 -12.63 -2.59 -7.97
N ASP A 146 -13.53 -2.79 -8.93
CA ASP A 146 -14.41 -3.95 -8.95
C ASP A 146 -13.63 -5.27 -8.93
N ILE A 147 -12.46 -5.32 -9.57
CA ILE A 147 -11.56 -6.49 -9.56
C ILE A 147 -11.05 -6.77 -8.14
N ASP A 148 -10.71 -5.73 -7.39
CA ASP A 148 -10.26 -5.88 -6.00
C ASP A 148 -11.40 -6.39 -5.11
N TRP A 149 -12.62 -5.87 -5.30
CA TRP A 149 -13.81 -6.35 -4.59
C TRP A 149 -14.16 -7.79 -4.94
N GLU A 150 -14.03 -8.17 -6.21
CA GLU A 150 -14.21 -9.54 -6.66
C GLU A 150 -13.19 -10.48 -6.02
N ALA A 151 -11.91 -10.09 -5.95
CA ALA A 151 -10.88 -10.88 -5.28
C ALA A 151 -11.19 -11.09 -3.78
N ILE A 152 -11.68 -10.06 -3.09
CA ILE A 152 -12.13 -10.16 -1.69
C ILE A 152 -13.30 -11.13 -1.56
N ALA A 153 -14.29 -11.04 -2.45
CA ALA A 153 -15.46 -11.92 -2.46
C ALA A 153 -15.07 -13.39 -2.73
N ILE A 154 -14.19 -13.64 -3.70
CA ILE A 154 -13.67 -14.96 -4.03
C ILE A 154 -12.91 -15.55 -2.83
N ALA A 155 -12.09 -14.76 -2.14
CA ALA A 155 -11.37 -15.21 -0.95
C ALA A 155 -12.32 -15.65 0.17
N ALA A 156 -13.38 -14.88 0.41
CA ALA A 156 -14.42 -15.22 1.37
C ALA A 156 -15.15 -16.52 0.98
N ALA A 157 -15.59 -16.62 -0.27
CA ALA A 157 -16.34 -17.76 -0.79
C ALA A 157 -15.52 -19.05 -0.76
N ASN A 158 -14.23 -18.98 -1.10
CA ASN A 158 -13.32 -20.12 -1.03
C ASN A 158 -13.16 -20.64 0.40
N SER A 159 -13.11 -19.76 1.40
CA SER A 159 -13.06 -20.15 2.81
C SER A 159 -14.28 -21.00 3.21
N VAL A 160 -15.48 -20.58 2.76
CA VAL A 160 -16.72 -21.33 3.01
C VAL A 160 -16.70 -22.67 2.29
N ARG A 161 -16.28 -22.69 1.03
CA ARG A 161 -16.15 -23.91 0.22
C ARG A 161 -15.20 -24.91 0.88
N GLU A 162 -14.04 -24.46 1.34
CA GLU A 162 -13.04 -25.28 2.04
C GLU A 162 -13.60 -25.86 3.34
N GLN A 163 -14.32 -25.06 4.12
CA GLN A 163 -14.96 -25.55 5.34
C GLN A 163 -15.95 -26.68 5.01
N VAL A 164 -16.85 -26.51 4.03
CA VAL A 164 -17.81 -27.54 3.63
C VAL A 164 -17.10 -28.82 3.20
N LEU A 165 -16.09 -28.72 2.33
CA LEU A 165 -15.35 -29.88 1.85
C LEU A 165 -14.59 -30.59 2.98
N SER A 166 -14.03 -29.84 3.94
CA SER A 166 -13.36 -30.43 5.10
C SER A 166 -14.32 -31.19 6.01
N GLN A 167 -15.55 -30.71 6.20
CA GLN A 167 -16.57 -31.40 6.98
C GLN A 167 -16.96 -32.74 6.32
N VAL A 168 -17.20 -32.73 5.00
CA VAL A 168 -17.48 -33.95 4.23
C VAL A 168 -16.31 -34.95 4.27
N SER A 169 -15.07 -34.45 4.33
CA SER A 169 -13.87 -35.29 4.37
C SER A 169 -13.50 -35.80 5.76
N MET A 170 -13.86 -35.09 6.84
CA MET A 170 -13.49 -35.42 8.23
C MET A 170 -14.52 -36.30 8.95
N GLY A 171 -15.73 -36.48 8.44
CA GLY A 171 -16.66 -37.43 9.05
C GLY A 171 -18.00 -37.53 8.33
N GLU A 172 -18.53 -38.75 8.31
CA GLU A 172 -19.91 -39.00 8.75
C GLU A 172 -20.95 -38.04 8.18
N ILE A 173 -21.39 -38.30 6.94
CA ILE A 173 -22.83 -38.11 6.69
C ILE A 173 -23.50 -39.09 7.64
N VAL A 174 -23.85 -38.64 8.85
CA VAL A 174 -24.72 -39.38 9.76
C VAL A 174 -25.97 -39.65 8.95
N SER A 175 -26.08 -40.88 8.48
CA SER A 175 -27.29 -41.44 7.90
C SER A 175 -28.35 -41.41 9.00
N VAL A 176 -29.21 -40.39 8.94
CA VAL A 176 -30.50 -40.34 9.65
C VAL A 176 -31.51 -41.15 8.85
#